data_AF-A0A6D1AD23-F1
#
_entry.id   AF-A0A6D1AD23-F1
#
_cell.length_a   1.000
_cell.length_b   1.000
_cell.length_c   1.000
_cell.angle_alpha   90.00
_cell.angle_beta   90.00
_cell.angle_gamma   90.00
#
_symmetry.space_group_name_H-M   'P 1'
#
loop_
_entity.id
_entity.type
_entity.pdbx_description
1 polymer ?
#
loop_
_entity_poly.entity_id
_entity_poly.type
_entity_poly.pdbx_seq_one_letter_code
_entity_poly.pdbx_strand_id
1 'polypeptide(L)'
;AGAGFPSLPIKICFPHLHVTIVDSLNKRITFLEKLSEALQLENTTFCHDRAETFGQRKDVRESYDIVTARAVARLSVLSELCLPLV
;
A
#
# COMPACT_ATOMS: atom_id res chain seq x y z
N ALA A 1 5.15 1.76 1.47
CA ALA A 1 5.59 2.02 0.09
C ALA A 1 6.36 3.32 0.08
N GLY A 2 7.59 3.35 -0.45
CA GLY A 2 8.48 4.51 -0.38
C GLY A 2 7.87 5.84 -0.87
N ALA A 3 8.16 6.24 -2.11
CA ALA A 3 7.59 7.45 -2.71
C ALA A 3 6.30 7.17 -3.51
N GLY A 4 5.53 6.16 -3.10
CA GLY A 4 4.29 5.77 -3.79
C GLY A 4 4.51 4.90 -5.03
N PHE A 5 5.67 4.26 -5.20
CA PHE A 5 5.90 3.32 -6.30
C PHE A 5 5.74 1.86 -5.83
N PRO A 6 5.08 0.99 -6.61
CA PRO A 6 4.45 1.25 -7.92
C PRO A 6 2.99 1.78 -7.82
N SER A 7 2.46 1.96 -6.61
CA SER A 7 1.04 2.21 -6.34
C SER A 7 0.46 3.45 -7.04
N LEU A 8 1.10 4.62 -6.94
CA LEU A 8 0.63 5.86 -7.57
C LEU A 8 0.72 5.82 -9.10
N PRO A 9 1.82 5.39 -9.74
CA PRO A 9 1.84 5.19 -11.19
C PRO A 9 0.73 4.26 -11.67
N ILE A 10 0.52 3.13 -10.98
CA ILE A 10 -0.57 2.20 -11.30
C ILE A 10 -1.93 2.91 -11.19
N LYS A 11 -2.14 3.68 -10.12
CA LYS A 11 -3.38 4.41 -9.92
C LYS A 11 -3.63 5.47 -11.00
N ILE A 12 -2.59 6.18 -11.43
CA ILE A 12 -2.67 7.17 -12.51
C ILE A 12 -3.02 6.49 -13.84
N CYS A 13 -2.37 5.36 -14.16
CA CYS A 13 -2.64 4.61 -15.39
C CYS A 13 -4.01 3.89 -15.38
N PHE A 14 -4.49 3.49 -14.20
CA PHE A 14 -5.72 2.73 -14.02
C PHE A 14 -6.61 3.36 -12.91
N PRO A 15 -7.30 4.48 -13.21
CA PRO A 15 -8.04 5.26 -12.19
C PRO A 15 -9.18 4.51 -11.51
N HIS A 16 -9.69 3.43 -12.11
CA HIS A 16 -10.76 2.61 -11.56
C HIS A 16 -10.30 1.68 -10.42
N LEU A 17 -8.99 1.48 -10.24
CA LEU A 17 -8.47 0.59 -9.19
C LEU A 17 -8.61 1.21 -7.80
N HIS A 18 -8.92 0.39 -6.81
CA HIS A 18 -8.82 0.74 -5.40
C HIS A 18 -7.43 0.41 -4.92
N VAL A 19 -6.72 1.39 -4.36
CA VAL A 19 -5.30 1.24 -4.02
C VAL A 19 -5.09 1.59 -2.56
N THR A 20 -4.73 0.60 -1.75
CA THR A 20 -4.27 0.80 -0.38
C THR A 20 -2.75 0.85 -0.33
N ILE A 21 -2.18 1.85 0.36
CA ILE A 21 -0.74 2.06 0.50
C ILE A 21 -0.39 2.02 1.99
N VAL A 22 0.44 1.05 2.38
CA VAL A 22 0.90 0.86 3.77
C VAL A 22 2.37 1.27 3.88
N ASP A 23 2.73 2.11 4.85
CA ASP A 23 4.13 2.44 5.19
C ASP A 23 4.28 2.77 6.68
N SER A 24 5.40 2.35 7.28
CA SER A 24 5.66 2.54 8.70
C SER A 24 6.17 3.93 9.05
N LEU A 25 6.42 4.80 8.06
CA LEU A 25 6.89 6.16 8.28
C LEU A 25 5.76 7.17 8.02
N ASN A 26 5.23 7.76 9.09
CA ASN A 26 4.17 8.76 8.99
C ASN A 26 4.49 9.90 8.01
N LYS A 27 5.74 10.38 7.97
CA LYS A 27 6.16 11.43 7.04
C LYS A 27 5.92 11.06 5.56
N ARG A 28 6.05 9.79 5.20
CA ARG A 28 5.78 9.31 3.84
C ARG A 28 4.29 9.24 3.57
N ILE A 29 3.51 8.73 4.53
CA ILE A 29 2.05 8.72 4.45
C ILE A 29 1.51 10.12 4.22
N THR A 30 1.91 11.11 5.04
CA THR A 30 1.51 12.50 4.87
C THR A 30 1.94 13.09 3.51
N PHE A 31 3.12 12.73 3.01
CA PHE A 31 3.54 13.14 1.66
C PHE A 31 2.63 12.55 0.58
N LEU A 32 2.29 11.26 0.69
CA LEU A 32 1.46 10.56 -0.28
C LEU A 32 0.01 11.06 -0.27
N GLU A 33 -0.55 11.35 0.90
CA GLU A 33 -1.87 11.96 1.04
C GLU A 33 -1.92 13.30 0.30
N LYS A 34 -0.97 14.21 0.58
CA LYS A 34 -0.87 15.51 -0.10
C LYS A 34 -0.66 15.38 -1.60
N LEU A 35 0.14 14.42 -2.03
CA LEU A 35 0.38 14.17 -3.44
C LEU A 35 -0.88 13.64 -4.14
N SER A 36 -1.61 12.74 -3.49
CA SER A 36 -2.87 12.20 -3.99
C SER A 36 -3.93 13.30 -4.13
N GLU A 37 -4.01 14.19 -3.15
CA GLU A 37 -4.90 15.36 -3.16
C GLU A 37 -4.54 16.31 -4.32
N ALA A 38 -3.26 16.64 -4.48
CA ALA A 38 -2.78 17.53 -5.55
C ALA A 38 -3.02 16.94 -6.95
N LEU A 39 -2.98 15.61 -7.09
CA LEU A 39 -3.24 14.89 -8.33
C LEU A 39 -4.72 14.50 -8.50
N GLN A 40 -5.59 14.84 -7.53
CA GLN A 40 -7.02 14.51 -7.52
C GLN A 40 -7.29 13.01 -7.71
N LEU A 41 -6.46 12.15 -7.10
CA LEU A 41 -6.65 10.71 -7.18
C LEU A 41 -7.70 10.24 -6.17
N GLU A 42 -8.77 9.63 -6.67
CA GLU A 42 -9.85 9.04 -5.86
C GLU A 42 -9.55 7.58 -5.50
N ASN A 43 -10.30 6.95 -4.59
CA ASN A 43 -10.16 5.53 -4.24
C ASN A 43 -8.73 5.09 -3.84
N THR A 44 -7.99 6.00 -3.19
CA THR A 44 -6.70 5.73 -2.57
C THR A 44 -6.83 5.73 -1.05
N THR A 45 -6.32 4.69 -0.39
CA THR A 45 -6.27 4.59 1.07
C THR A 45 -4.82 4.60 1.53
N PHE A 46 -4.50 5.41 2.54
CA PHE A 46 -3.17 5.48 3.11
C PHE A 46 -3.19 4.95 4.54
N CYS A 47 -2.26 4.06 4.88
CA CYS A 47 -2.19 3.42 6.19
C CYS A 47 -0.79 3.59 6.79
N HIS A 48 -0.70 4.32 7.90
CA HIS A 48 0.50 4.39 8.71
C HIS A 48 0.56 3.17 9.63
N ASP A 49 1.17 2.09 9.13
CA ASP A 49 1.33 0.84 9.86
C ASP A 49 2.54 0.07 9.33
N ARG A 50 2.98 -0.96 10.07
CA ARG A 50 3.91 -1.96 9.54
C ARG A 50 3.15 -3.06 8.82
N ALA A 51 3.79 -3.70 7.84
CA ALA A 51 3.17 -4.78 7.09
C ALA A 51 2.79 -5.97 8.00
N GLU A 52 3.62 -6.26 9.01
CA GLU A 52 3.43 -7.32 10.00
C GLU A 52 2.13 -7.13 10.80
N THR A 53 1.82 -5.90 11.20
CA THR A 53 0.62 -5.58 11.98
C THR A 53 -0.59 -5.47 11.06
N PHE A 54 -0.41 -4.83 9.91
CA PHE A 54 -1.50 -4.61 8.94
C PHE A 54 -2.08 -5.93 8.44
N GLY A 55 -1.24 -6.91 8.10
CA GLY A 55 -1.69 -8.24 7.64
C GLY A 55 -2.40 -9.09 8.71
N GLN A 56 -2.34 -8.70 9.99
CA GLN A 56 -3.04 -9.40 11.09
C GLN A 56 -4.46 -8.86 11.33
N ARG A 57 -4.82 -7.76 10.68
CA ARG A 57 -6.14 -7.15 10.81
C ARG A 57 -7.20 -8.03 10.15
N LYS A 58 -8.29 -8.31 10.87
CA LYS A 58 -9.36 -9.19 10.38
C LYS A 58 -10.14 -8.60 9.20
N ASP A 59 -10.22 -7.28 9.12
CA ASP A 59 -10.98 -6.55 8.10
C ASP A 59 -10.27 -6.46 6.74
N VAL A 60 -8.99 -6.83 6.66
CA VAL A 60 -8.18 -6.72 5.44
C VAL A 60 -7.56 -8.05 5.00
N ARG A 61 -7.88 -9.13 5.70
CA ARG A 61 -7.36 -10.47 5.43
C ARG A 61 -8.06 -11.05 4.21
N GLU A 62 -7.29 -11.62 3.27
CA GLU A 62 -7.80 -12.19 2.02
C GLU A 62 -8.77 -11.23 1.27
N SER A 63 -8.53 -9.92 1.37
CA SER A 63 -9.43 -8.90 0.85
C SER A 63 -8.89 -8.13 -0.35
N TYR A 64 -7.71 -8.52 -0.86
CA TYR A 64 -7.06 -7.86 -1.99
C TYR A 64 -6.84 -8.85 -3.13
N ASP A 65 -7.04 -8.40 -4.37
CA ASP A 65 -6.77 -9.23 -5.55
C ASP A 65 -5.27 -9.34 -5.85
N ILE A 66 -4.51 -8.28 -5.56
CA ILE A 66 -3.09 -8.16 -5.87
C ILE A 66 -2.37 -7.41 -4.75
N VAL A 67 -1.23 -7.93 -4.32
CA VAL A 67 -0.34 -7.27 -3.37
C VAL A 67 1.05 -7.13 -3.97
N THR A 68 1.63 -5.94 -3.78
CA THR A 68 2.99 -5.64 -4.22
C THR A 68 3.82 -5.12 -3.05
N ALA A 69 5.07 -5.58 -2.96
CA ALA A 69 6.04 -5.06 -2.01
C ALA A 69 7.42 -5.04 -2.66
N ARG A 70 8.26 -4.07 -2.27
CA ARG A 70 9.59 -3.87 -2.85
C ARG A 70 10.57 -3.34 -1.81
N ALA A 71 11.77 -3.90 -1.80
CA ALA A 71 12.89 -3.45 -0.98
C ALA A 71 12.59 -3.34 0.53
N VAL A 72 11.73 -4.23 1.04
CA VAL A 72 11.36 -4.30 2.47
C VAL A 72 12.17 -5.37 3.20
N ALA A 73 12.29 -6.56 2.60
CA ALA A 73 13.00 -7.69 3.18
C ALA A 73 13.45 -8.67 2.07
N ARG A 74 14.08 -9.78 2.48
CA ARG A 74 14.31 -10.92 1.58
C ARG A 74 12.98 -11.46 1.07
N LEU A 75 12.97 -12.09 -0.10
CA LEU A 75 11.76 -12.57 -0.77
C LEU A 75 10.90 -13.50 0.12
N SER A 76 11.53 -14.38 0.91
CA SER A 76 10.80 -15.27 1.83
C SER A 76 9.98 -14.50 2.86
N VAL A 77 10.60 -13.54 3.54
CA VAL A 77 9.93 -12.67 4.52
C VAL A 77 8.86 -11.82 3.84
N LEU A 78 9.17 -11.25 2.68
CA LEU A 78 8.21 -10.45 1.92
C LEU A 78 6.96 -11.26 1.54
N SER A 79 7.13 -12.53 1.19
CA SER A 79 6.01 -13.42 0.88
C SER A 79 5.12 -13.64 2.10
N GLU A 80 5.70 -13.86 3.29
CA GLU A 80 4.93 -14.00 4.54
C GLU A 80 4.14 -12.73 4.91
N LEU A 81 4.68 -11.54 4.60
CA LEU A 81 3.99 -10.27 4.83
C LEU A 81 2.83 -10.02 3.86
N CYS A 82 2.94 -10.54 2.63
CA CYS A 82 1.95 -10.32 1.59
C CYS A 82 0.84 -11.37 1.56
N LEU A 83 1.15 -12.63 1.89
CA LEU A 83 0.21 -13.76 1.84
C LEU A 83 -1.09 -13.54 2.62
N PRO A 84 -1.11 -12.94 3.84
CA PRO A 84 -2.37 -12.77 4.57
C PRO A 84 -3.39 -11.85 3.90
N LEU A 85 -2.96 -11.05 2.93
CA LEU A 85 -3.78 -10.02 2.29
C LEU A 85 -4.49 -10.53 1.02
N VAL A 86 -4.07 -11.68 0.48
CA VAL A 86 -4.57 -12.26 -0.79
C VAL A 86 -5.06 -13.69 -0.61
#